data_AF-A0A2V8TB96-F1
#
_entry.id   AF-A0A2V8TB96-F1
#
_cell.length_a   1.000
_cell.length_b   1.000
_cell.length_c   1.000
_cell.angle_alpha   90.00
_cell.angle_beta   90.00
_cell.angle_gamma   90.00
#
_symmetry.space_group_name_H-M   'P 1'
#
loop_
_entity.id
_entity.type
_entity.pdbx_description
1 polymer ?
#
loop_
_entity_poly.entity_id
_entity_poly.type
_entity_poly.pdbx_seq_one_letter_code
_entity_poly.pdbx_strand_id
1 'polypeptide(L)'
;MEAKWVIDQLTEHVRAETEAGQMEIGARADRFSDKLLDLLQKLKFHDIAPAELEQFGYDFNVKLDDKLVVLTTDESDVSAFLKVLVGKGARVEVYSAHEYSDTEYGRGM
;
A
#
# COMPACT_ATOMS: atom_id res chain seq x y z
N MET A 1 -0.10 11.14 10.10
CA MET A 1 0.15 11.65 8.73
C MET A 1 -0.94 11.14 7.78
N GLU A 2 -1.35 11.93 6.79
CA GLU A 2 -2.44 11.58 5.85
C GLU A 2 -2.16 10.31 5.03
N ALA A 3 -0.91 10.06 4.61
CA ALA A 3 -0.57 8.88 3.81
C ALA A 3 -0.80 7.55 4.55
N LYS A 4 -0.40 7.43 5.82
CA LYS A 4 -0.67 6.22 6.62
C LYS A 4 -2.18 5.97 6.72
N TRP A 5 -2.98 7.02 6.97
CA TRP A 5 -4.42 6.88 7.04
C TRP A 5 -5.01 6.35 5.73
N VAL A 6 -4.53 6.81 4.58
CA VAL A 6 -4.94 6.26 3.27
C VAL A 6 -4.58 4.78 3.15
N ILE A 7 -3.35 4.39 3.52
CA ILE A 7 -2.92 2.98 3.49
C ILE A 7 -3.85 2.15 4.37
N ASP A 8 -4.11 2.58 5.61
CA ASP A 8 -5.00 1.88 6.53
C ASP A 8 -6.41 1.68 5.93
N GLN A 9 -6.98 2.72 5.31
CA GLN A 9 -8.31 2.64 4.67
C GLN A 9 -8.34 1.69 3.47
N LEU A 10 -7.31 1.71 2.62
CA LEU A 10 -7.22 0.80 1.48
C LEU A 10 -7.06 -0.65 1.93
N THR A 11 -6.24 -0.89 2.95
CA THR A 11 -6.04 -2.21 3.55
C THR A 11 -7.29 -2.76 4.20
N GLU A 12 -8.01 -1.95 4.99
CA GLU A 12 -9.29 -2.35 5.56
C GLU A 12 -10.30 -2.74 4.47
N HIS A 13 -10.35 -1.97 3.37
CA HIS A 13 -11.27 -2.23 2.27
C HIS A 13 -10.92 -3.51 1.52
N VAL A 14 -9.65 -3.67 1.12
CA VAL A 14 -9.16 -4.85 0.40
C VAL A 14 -9.41 -6.10 1.23
N ARG A 15 -9.07 -6.06 2.53
CA ARG A 15 -9.35 -7.16 3.45
C ARG A 15 -10.84 -7.52 3.51
N ALA A 16 -11.71 -6.52 3.63
CA ALA A 16 -13.16 -6.75 3.66
C ALA A 16 -13.68 -7.40 2.36
N GLU A 17 -13.14 -7.00 1.20
CA GLU A 17 -13.50 -7.60 -0.08
C GLU A 17 -12.97 -9.04 -0.23
N THR A 18 -11.76 -9.32 0.27
CA THR A 18 -11.22 -10.68 0.31
C THR A 18 -12.04 -11.58 1.22
N GLU A 19 -12.39 -11.13 2.43
CA GLU A 19 -13.24 -11.88 3.36
C GLU A 19 -14.65 -12.12 2.79
N ALA A 20 -15.16 -11.19 1.97
CA ALA A 20 -16.44 -11.32 1.29
C ALA A 20 -16.38 -12.11 -0.03
N GLY A 21 -15.20 -12.57 -0.47
CA GLY A 21 -15.00 -13.28 -1.73
C GLY A 21 -15.21 -12.41 -2.98
N GLN A 22 -15.14 -11.08 -2.83
CA GLN A 22 -15.27 -10.10 -3.93
C GLN A 22 -13.93 -9.80 -4.60
N MET A 23 -12.83 -10.06 -3.89
CA MET A 23 -11.46 -9.98 -4.38
C MET A 23 -10.70 -11.25 -3.99
N GLU A 24 -9.84 -11.74 -4.87
CA GLU A 24 -8.92 -12.86 -4.59
C GLU A 24 -7.48 -12.37 -4.78
N ILE A 25 -6.67 -12.50 -3.73
CA ILE A 25 -5.26 -12.07 -3.75
C ILE A 25 -4.44 -13.04 -4.59
N GLY A 26 -3.60 -12.52 -5.50
CA GLY A 26 -2.83 -13.33 -6.45
C GLY A 26 -3.63 -13.75 -7.69
N ALA A 27 -4.92 -13.43 -7.74
CA ALA A 27 -5.71 -13.50 -8.97
C ALA A 27 -5.63 -12.16 -9.70
N ARG A 28 -5.44 -12.20 -11.02
CA ARG A 28 -5.35 -10.97 -11.81
C ARG A 28 -6.69 -10.23 -11.83
N ALA A 29 -6.84 -9.24 -10.95
CA ALA A 29 -7.96 -8.31 -11.00
C ALA A 29 -7.83 -7.38 -12.21
N ASP A 30 -8.86 -7.33 -13.05
CA ASP A 30 -8.94 -6.42 -14.20
C ASP A 30 -9.92 -5.25 -13.99
N ARG A 31 -10.67 -5.26 -12.87
CA ARG A 31 -11.73 -4.29 -12.55
C ARG A 31 -11.75 -3.95 -11.06
N PHE A 32 -12.19 -2.74 -10.75
CA PHE A 32 -12.54 -2.34 -9.40
C PHE A 32 -13.94 -2.82 -9.05
N SER A 33 -14.19 -3.10 -7.77
CA SER A 33 -15.55 -3.06 -7.26
C SER A 33 -16.06 -1.60 -7.25
N ASP A 34 -17.39 -1.42 -7.25
CA ASP A 34 -17.99 -0.09 -7.15
C ASP A 34 -17.57 0.63 -5.86
N LYS A 35 -17.43 -0.12 -4.75
CA LYS A 35 -17.07 0.43 -3.43
C LYS A 35 -15.63 0.90 -3.39
N LEU A 36 -14.73 0.12 -3.98
CA LEU A 36 -13.30 0.42 -4.04
C LEU A 36 -13.03 1.59 -4.99
N LEU A 37 -13.76 1.66 -6.11
CA LEU A 37 -13.72 2.80 -7.01
C LEU A 37 -14.20 4.09 -6.33
N ASP A 38 -15.32 4.04 -5.60
CA ASP A 38 -15.84 5.17 -4.82
C ASP A 38 -14.84 5.62 -3.73
N LEU A 39 -14.17 4.67 -3.06
CA LEU A 39 -13.10 4.96 -2.11
C LEU A 39 -11.94 5.69 -2.77
N LEU A 40 -11.41 5.18 -3.88
CA LEU A 40 -10.31 5.80 -4.62
C LEU A 40 -10.66 7.22 -5.10
N GLN A 41 -11.89 7.42 -5.59
CA GLN A 41 -12.39 8.75 -5.99
C GLN A 41 -12.43 9.73 -4.82
N LYS A 42 -12.94 9.32 -3.65
CA LYS A 42 -12.96 10.14 -2.44
C LYS A 42 -11.55 10.52 -1.97
N LEU A 43 -10.63 9.57 -2.08
CA LEU A 43 -9.22 9.75 -1.71
C LEU A 43 -8.41 10.51 -2.78
N LYS A 44 -9.01 10.74 -3.97
CA LYS A 44 -8.45 11.41 -5.16
C LYS A 44 -7.27 10.67 -5.79
N PHE A 45 -7.31 9.33 -5.77
CA PHE A 45 -6.36 8.50 -6.51
C PHE A 45 -6.98 8.06 -7.83
N HIS A 46 -6.27 8.33 -8.93
CA HIS A 46 -6.71 8.06 -10.30
C HIS A 46 -5.69 7.23 -11.11
N ASP A 47 -4.56 6.94 -10.49
CA ASP A 47 -3.38 6.33 -11.10
C ASP A 47 -3.07 4.94 -10.56
N ILE A 48 -3.84 4.43 -9.59
CA ILE A 48 -3.75 3.06 -9.09
C ILE A 48 -4.62 2.15 -9.96
N ALA A 49 -4.05 1.06 -10.47
CA ALA A 49 -4.73 0.05 -11.26
C ALA A 49 -5.37 -1.04 -10.36
N PRO A 50 -6.40 -1.77 -10.84
CA PRO A 50 -7.04 -2.82 -10.05
C PRO A 50 -6.07 -3.88 -9.53
N ALA A 51 -5.14 -4.33 -10.37
CA ALA A 51 -4.14 -5.32 -10.00
C ALA A 51 -3.15 -4.83 -8.92
N GLU A 52 -2.92 -3.53 -8.80
CA GLU A 52 -2.01 -3.00 -7.78
C GLU A 52 -2.64 -3.00 -6.37
N LEU A 53 -3.96 -3.14 -6.27
CA LEU A 53 -4.67 -3.10 -4.99
C LEU A 53 -4.44 -4.35 -4.14
N GLU A 54 -4.08 -5.47 -4.77
CA GLU A 54 -3.73 -6.69 -4.02
C GLU A 54 -2.50 -6.49 -3.13
N GLN A 55 -1.65 -5.50 -3.42
CA GLN A 55 -0.52 -5.12 -2.57
C GLN A 55 -0.96 -4.75 -1.14
N PHE A 56 -2.16 -4.20 -0.96
CA PHE A 56 -2.72 -3.89 0.37
C PHE A 56 -3.29 -5.11 1.09
N GLY A 57 -3.40 -6.25 0.41
CA GLY A 57 -3.82 -7.54 0.96
C GLY A 57 -2.67 -8.47 1.36
N TYR A 58 -1.43 -8.16 0.96
CA TYR A 58 -0.23 -8.89 1.39
C TYR A 58 0.26 -8.43 2.77
N ASP A 59 1.22 -9.18 3.32
CA ASP A 59 1.85 -8.85 4.59
C ASP A 59 2.81 -7.66 4.42
N PHE A 60 2.52 -6.58 5.11
CA PHE A 60 3.42 -5.44 5.26
C PHE A 60 3.23 -4.81 6.64
N ASN A 61 4.19 -4.00 7.04
CA ASN A 61 4.13 -3.25 8.29
C ASN A 61 4.36 -1.76 8.03
N VAL A 62 3.59 -0.92 8.71
CA VAL A 62 3.68 0.54 8.60
C VAL A 62 3.87 1.14 9.98
N LYS A 63 5.04 1.76 10.19
CA LYS A 63 5.34 2.57 11.38
C LYS A 63 5.22 4.04 11.03
N LEU A 64 4.65 4.82 11.96
CA LEU A 64 4.63 6.28 11.89
C LEU A 64 5.46 6.83 13.05
N ASP A 65 6.54 7.52 12.71
CA ASP A 65 7.38 8.24 13.67
C ASP A 65 7.31 9.74 13.35
N ASP A 66 6.51 10.49 14.10
CA ASP A 66 6.14 11.89 13.85
C ASP A 66 5.70 12.15 12.38
N LYS A 67 6.64 12.54 11.53
CA LYS A 67 6.46 12.87 10.11
C LYS A 67 7.18 11.90 9.16
N LEU A 68 7.61 10.75 9.66
CA LEU A 68 8.21 9.69 8.88
C LEU A 68 7.27 8.48 8.84
N VAL A 69 6.97 8.02 7.63
CA VAL A 69 6.27 6.75 7.41
C VAL A 69 7.29 5.73 6.93
N VAL A 70 7.44 4.65 7.68
CA VAL A 70 8.31 3.53 7.33
C VAL A 70 7.42 2.36 6.96
N LEU A 71 7.45 1.98 5.68
CA LEU A 71 6.76 0.81 5.16
C LEU A 71 7.77 -0.29 4.88
N THR A 72 7.52 -1.47 5.44
CA THR A 72 8.33 -2.67 5.23
C THR A 72 7.44 -3.77 4.66
N THR A 73 7.86 -4.36 3.54
CA THR A 73 7.18 -5.47 2.88
C THR A 73 8.21 -6.42 2.29
N ASP A 74 7.86 -7.70 2.17
CA ASP A 74 8.63 -8.69 1.43
C ASP A 74 8.22 -8.76 -0.06
N GLU A 75 7.18 -8.01 -0.45
CA GLU A 75 6.69 -7.95 -1.82
C GLU A 75 7.64 -7.18 -2.74
N SER A 76 7.82 -7.73 -3.95
CA SER A 76 8.69 -7.11 -4.97
C SER A 76 8.05 -5.93 -5.69
N ASP A 77 6.71 -5.90 -5.76
CA ASP A 77 5.96 -4.78 -6.30
C ASP A 77 5.46 -3.90 -5.16
N VAL A 78 5.88 -2.64 -5.17
CA VAL A 78 5.55 -1.64 -4.15
C VAL A 78 4.86 -0.41 -4.77
N SER A 79 4.48 -0.49 -6.04
CA SER A 79 3.97 0.62 -6.84
C SER A 79 2.74 1.30 -6.24
N ALA A 80 1.80 0.56 -5.65
CA ALA A 80 0.60 1.13 -5.02
C ALA A 80 0.96 2.02 -3.83
N PHE A 81 1.88 1.54 -2.98
CA PHE A 81 2.37 2.30 -1.84
C PHE A 81 3.10 3.58 -2.27
N LEU A 82 3.93 3.49 -3.31
CA LEU A 82 4.63 4.66 -3.86
C LEU A 82 3.64 5.71 -4.38
N LYS A 83 2.58 5.29 -5.09
CA LYS A 83 1.53 6.20 -5.58
C LYS A 83 0.80 6.89 -4.43
N VAL A 84 0.48 6.16 -3.36
CA VAL A 84 -0.14 6.75 -2.16
C VAL A 84 0.78 7.77 -1.51
N LEU A 85 2.05 7.42 -1.27
CA LEU A 85 3.02 8.28 -0.60
C LEU A 85 3.29 9.55 -1.42
N VAL A 86 3.61 9.40 -2.71
CA VAL A 86 3.88 10.51 -3.61
C VAL A 86 2.64 11.37 -3.83
N GLY A 87 1.46 10.75 -3.99
CA GLY A 87 0.19 11.45 -4.15
C GLY A 87 -0.20 12.29 -2.93
N LYS A 88 0.33 11.96 -1.75
CA LYS A 88 0.23 12.78 -0.52
C LYS A 88 1.43 13.70 -0.27
N GLY A 89 2.30 13.86 -1.27
CA GLY A 89 3.42 14.81 -1.25
C GLY A 89 4.62 14.36 -0.44
N ALA A 90 4.74 13.07 -0.12
CA ALA A 90 5.91 12.56 0.58
C ALA A 90 7.15 12.55 -0.34
N ARG A 91 8.32 12.86 0.23
CA ARG A 91 9.60 12.43 -0.35
C ARG A 91 9.76 10.94 -0.02
N VAL A 92 10.01 10.13 -1.05
CA VAL A 92 10.08 8.67 -0.89
C VAL A 92 11.48 8.18 -1.23
N GLU A 93 12.00 7.29 -0.38
CA GLU A 93 13.26 6.59 -0.54
C GLU A 93 12.96 5.09 -0.39
N VAL A 94 13.50 4.27 -1.30
CA VAL A 94 13.22 2.83 -1.36
C VAL A 94 14.54 2.08 -1.22
N TYR A 95 14.57 1.11 -0.31
CA TYR A 95 15.75 0.32 0.00
C TYR A 95 15.42 -1.17 -0.13
N SER A 96 16.31 -1.93 -0.76
CA SER A 96 16.26 -3.39 -0.67
C SER A 96 16.83 -3.81 0.68
N ALA A 97 16.00 -4.40 1.55
CA ALA A 97 16.46 -4.87 2.86
C ALA A 97 17.57 -5.94 2.78
N HIS A 98 17.68 -6.64 1.63
CA HIS A 98 18.72 -7.64 1.40
C HIS A 98 20.10 -7.02 1.13
N GLU A 99 20.13 -5.89 0.42
CA GLU A 99 21.38 -5.22 0.01
C GLU A 99 21.76 -4.06 0.94
N TYR A 100 20.78 -3.51 1.66
CA TYR A 100 20.92 -2.35 2.55
C TYR A 100 20.50 -2.70 3.98
N SER A 101 20.98 -3.84 4.49
CA SER A 101 20.72 -4.34 5.85
C SER A 101 21.16 -3.38 6.96
N ASP A 102 22.18 -2.57 6.66
CA ASP A 102 22.83 -1.69 7.64
C ASP A 102 22.19 -0.28 7.70
N THR A 103 21.06 -0.09 7.02
CA THR A 103 20.28 1.14 7.12
C THR A 103 19.35 1.08 8.33
N GLU A 104 18.98 2.24 8.89
CA GLU A 104 18.10 2.38 10.06
C GLU A 104 16.74 1.68 9.89
N TYR A 105 16.34 1.39 8.65
CA TYR A 105 15.08 0.76 8.25
C TYR A 105 15.27 -0.60 7.53
N GLY A 106 16.51 -1.12 7.46
CA GLY A 106 16.80 -2.48 7.02
C GLY A 106 16.33 -3.52 8.04
N ARG A 107 16.36 -4.82 7.69
CA ARG A 107 16.08 -5.92 8.65
C ARG A 107 17.15 -5.93 9.75
N GLY A 108 17.03 -5.04 10.74
CA GLY A 108 17.99 -4.92 11.83
C GLY A 108 17.89 -3.61 12.61
N MET A 109 16.86 -3.48 13.45
CA MET A 109 16.96 -3.10 14.87
C MET A 109 15.72 -3.56 15.63
#